data_AF-A0A956Y3G1-F1
#
_entry.id   AF-A0A956Y3G1-F1
#
_cell.length_a   1.000
_cell.length_b   1.000
_cell.length_c   1.000
_cell.angle_alpha   90.00
_cell.angle_beta   90.00
_cell.angle_gamma   90.00
#
_symmetry.space_group_name_H-M   'P 1'
#
loop_
_entity.id
_entity.type
_entity.pdbx_description
1 polymer ?
#
loop_
_entity_poly.entity_id
_entity_poly.type
_entity_poly.pdbx_seq_one_letter_code
_entity_poly.pdbx_strand_id
1 'polypeptide(L)'
;AMSPSAIYRDDPEFDAQMYAGEATFVGSPWQQMMEDYVALNDMGCFNDSILGTDYNLSTDMMANGEAAMLVQGNWALAALAEKAPDAEWGMFALPYDNGGEVWVPAAIGGLMAVSANTEYPEEALAYIEFWASPEIQELYLTAKKAFPASAGIEPDLDPASTEMFPYMEVGSYPFLDQNWPAGVQGIMLEDIQSVFAGEISIEQMLQDMDDAWVDATE
;
A
#
# COMPACT_ATOMS: atom_id res chain seq x y z
N ALA A 1 -1.81 0.24 5.39
CA ALA A 1 -3.17 -0.33 5.51
C ALA A 1 -4.04 0.50 6.46
N MET A 2 -3.56 0.90 7.64
CA MET A 2 -4.33 1.74 8.57
C MET A 2 -4.45 3.21 8.17
N SER A 3 -3.44 3.78 7.50
CA SER A 3 -3.35 5.23 7.23
C SER A 3 -4.57 5.87 6.56
N PRO A 4 -5.28 5.24 5.60
CA PRO A 4 -6.46 5.86 5.01
C PRO A 4 -7.55 6.12 6.05
N SER A 5 -7.74 5.20 7.02
CA SER A 5 -8.71 5.38 8.11
C SER A 5 -8.14 6.22 9.26
N ALA A 6 -6.85 6.08 9.56
CA ALA A 6 -6.21 6.71 10.71
C ALA A 6 -5.93 8.20 10.53
N ILE A 7 -5.69 8.64 9.30
CA ILE A 7 -5.25 10.00 8.98
C ILE A 7 -6.19 10.60 7.93
N TYR A 8 -6.20 10.02 6.73
CA TYR A 8 -6.74 10.68 5.54
C TYR A 8 -8.26 10.71 5.44
N ARG A 9 -8.97 9.85 6.18
CA ARG A 9 -10.43 9.93 6.34
C ARG A 9 -10.84 11.23 7.02
N ASP A 10 -10.14 11.58 8.09
CA ASP A 10 -10.48 12.71 8.95
C ASP A 10 -9.76 13.99 8.50
N ASP A 11 -8.59 13.86 7.85
CA ASP A 11 -7.87 14.95 7.19
C ASP A 11 -7.28 14.53 5.82
N PRO A 12 -8.09 14.59 4.75
CA PRO A 12 -7.63 14.24 3.39
C PRO A 12 -6.52 15.16 2.84
N GLU A 13 -6.37 16.36 3.39
CA GLU A 13 -5.44 17.40 2.93
C GLU A 13 -4.14 17.41 3.75
N PHE A 14 -3.91 16.42 4.62
CA PHE A 14 -2.75 16.36 5.51
C PHE A 14 -1.42 16.59 4.77
N ASP A 15 -1.18 15.89 3.65
CA ASP A 15 0.06 16.04 2.88
C ASP A 15 0.18 17.47 2.28
N ALA A 16 -0.94 18.09 1.89
CA ALA A 16 -0.94 19.47 1.39
C ALA A 16 -0.63 20.48 2.50
N GLN A 17 -1.10 20.23 3.72
CA GLN A 17 -0.75 21.02 4.90
C GLN A 17 0.73 20.87 5.27
N MET A 18 1.31 19.68 5.13
CA MET A 18 2.76 19.46 5.29
C MET A 18 3.55 20.32 4.28
N TYR A 19 3.15 20.34 3.00
CA TYR A 19 3.75 21.23 2.00
C TYR A 19 3.59 22.72 2.31
N ALA A 20 2.51 23.11 2.99
CA ALA A 20 2.28 24.48 3.43
C ALA A 20 3.05 24.85 4.72
N GLY A 21 3.69 23.88 5.38
CA GLY A 21 4.32 24.05 6.69
C GLY A 21 3.33 24.21 7.84
N GLU A 22 2.09 23.73 7.65
CA GLU A 22 0.98 23.82 8.61
C GLU A 22 0.80 22.54 9.44
N ALA A 23 1.40 21.44 9.00
CA ALA A 23 1.39 20.14 9.67
C ALA A 23 2.81 19.53 9.71
N THR A 24 2.98 18.57 10.62
CA THR A 24 4.18 17.73 10.82
C THR A 24 3.74 16.29 11.11
N PHE A 25 4.60 15.31 10.87
CA PHE A 25 4.40 13.94 11.34
C PHE A 25 4.35 13.88 12.86
N VAL A 26 5.30 14.55 13.53
CA VAL A 26 5.29 14.71 14.99
C VAL A 26 4.02 15.45 15.41
N GLY A 27 3.32 14.94 16.41
CA GLY A 27 2.08 15.54 16.93
C GLY A 27 0.83 15.29 16.07
N SER A 28 0.93 14.47 15.02
CA SER A 28 -0.20 14.07 14.18
C SER A 28 -0.74 12.68 14.53
N PRO A 29 -1.85 12.23 13.92
CA PRO A 29 -2.38 10.86 14.09
C PRO A 29 -1.39 9.74 13.70
N TRP A 30 -0.29 10.06 13.00
CA TRP A 30 0.79 9.10 12.71
C TRP A 30 1.33 8.42 13.97
N GLN A 31 1.45 9.16 15.07
CA GLN A 31 1.94 8.60 16.32
C GLN A 31 1.03 7.47 16.83
N GLN A 32 -0.28 7.72 16.91
CA GLN A 32 -1.24 6.71 17.37
C GLN A 32 -1.26 5.51 16.42
N MET A 33 -1.24 5.75 15.10
CA MET A 33 -1.20 4.66 14.12
C MET A 33 0.03 3.75 14.33
N MET A 34 1.20 4.33 14.58
CA MET A 34 2.42 3.56 14.87
C MET A 34 2.35 2.84 16.22
N GLU A 35 1.78 3.47 17.24
CA GLU A 35 1.53 2.84 18.54
C GLU A 35 0.59 1.63 18.39
N ASP A 36 -0.43 1.70 17.53
CA ASP A 36 -1.36 0.60 17.26
C ASP A 36 -0.66 -0.58 16.57
N TYR A 37 0.26 -0.34 15.63
CA TYR A 37 1.07 -1.39 15.02
C TYR A 37 2.00 -2.07 16.04
N VAL A 38 2.63 -1.30 16.92
CA VAL A 38 3.46 -1.85 18.02
C VAL A 38 2.58 -2.66 18.98
N ALA A 39 1.39 -2.17 19.32
CA ALA A 39 0.46 -2.89 20.18
C ALA A 39 0.01 -4.23 19.56
N LEU A 40 -0.27 -4.28 18.26
CA LEU A 40 -0.57 -5.54 17.56
C LEU A 40 0.59 -6.52 17.63
N ASN A 41 1.82 -6.04 17.48
CA ASN A 41 3.01 -6.87 17.64
C ASN A 41 3.14 -7.41 19.07
N ASP A 42 2.99 -6.56 20.08
CA ASP A 42 3.07 -6.93 21.50
C ASP A 42 1.96 -7.93 21.91
N MET A 43 0.81 -7.87 21.24
CA MET A 43 -0.28 -8.84 21.39
C MET A 43 0.00 -10.19 20.73
N GLY A 44 1.09 -10.33 19.97
CA GLY A 44 1.44 -11.54 19.23
C GLY A 44 0.59 -11.73 17.97
N CYS A 45 0.04 -10.66 17.40
CA CYS A 45 -0.72 -10.73 16.16
C CYS A 45 0.17 -10.89 14.92
N PHE A 46 1.45 -10.53 15.03
CA PHE A 46 2.45 -10.77 13.99
C PHE A 46 3.28 -12.01 14.29
N ASN A 47 3.95 -12.53 13.26
CA ASN A 47 4.83 -13.68 13.40
C ASN A 47 6.11 -13.30 14.17
N ASP A 48 6.79 -14.26 14.79
CA ASP A 48 7.99 -14.01 15.63
C ASP A 48 9.18 -13.37 14.87
N SER A 49 9.18 -13.41 13.54
CA SER A 49 10.27 -12.96 12.67
C SER A 49 9.85 -11.77 11.79
N ILE A 50 9.12 -10.79 12.34
CA ILE A 50 8.62 -9.64 11.57
C ILE A 50 9.69 -8.94 10.72
N LEU A 51 10.90 -8.74 11.28
CA LEU A 51 12.02 -8.06 10.58
C LEU A 51 12.70 -8.94 9.53
N GLY A 52 12.49 -10.26 9.59
CA GLY A 52 13.04 -11.23 8.64
C GLY A 52 12.02 -11.75 7.63
N THR A 53 10.77 -11.30 7.71
CA THR A 53 9.69 -11.80 6.86
C THR A 53 9.47 -10.88 5.67
N ASP A 54 9.95 -11.30 4.51
CA ASP A 54 9.70 -10.60 3.26
C ASP A 54 8.34 -10.97 2.63
N TYR A 55 8.05 -10.37 1.48
CA TYR A 55 6.83 -10.63 0.72
C TYR A 55 6.65 -12.11 0.33
N ASN A 56 7.72 -12.79 -0.10
CA ASN A 56 7.62 -14.17 -0.56
C ASN A 56 7.40 -15.11 0.62
N LEU A 57 8.11 -14.89 1.73
CA LEU A 57 7.94 -15.68 2.94
C LEU A 57 6.55 -15.48 3.54
N SER A 58 6.05 -14.25 3.62
CA SER A 58 4.70 -13.99 4.14
C SER A 58 3.59 -14.66 3.31
N THR A 59 3.72 -14.67 1.98
CA THR A 59 2.79 -15.41 1.11
C THR A 59 2.94 -16.92 1.23
N ASP A 60 4.16 -17.45 1.44
CA ASP A 60 4.39 -18.88 1.74
C ASP A 60 3.75 -19.29 3.06
N MET A 61 3.91 -18.50 4.12
CA MET A 61 3.32 -18.77 5.43
C MET A 61 1.78 -18.83 5.36
N MET A 62 1.15 -17.89 4.65
CA MET A 62 -0.31 -17.91 4.43
C MET A 62 -0.73 -19.13 3.62
N ALA A 63 -0.03 -19.44 2.51
CA ALA A 63 -0.35 -20.59 1.66
C ALA A 63 -0.21 -21.94 2.38
N ASN A 64 0.75 -22.06 3.29
CA ASN A 64 0.98 -23.27 4.10
C ASN A 64 0.08 -23.35 5.35
N GLY A 65 -0.78 -22.36 5.59
CA GLY A 65 -1.65 -22.31 6.77
C GLY A 65 -0.91 -21.99 8.08
N GLU A 66 0.29 -21.42 8.00
CA GLU A 66 1.08 -20.96 9.15
C GLU A 66 0.62 -19.57 9.64
N ALA A 67 -0.05 -18.80 8.76
CA ALA A 67 -0.71 -17.55 9.10
C ALA A 67 -2.22 -17.65 8.82
N ALA A 68 -3.04 -17.08 9.71
CA ALA A 68 -4.49 -17.00 9.53
C ALA A 68 -4.93 -15.79 8.70
N MET A 69 -4.14 -14.72 8.70
CA MET A 69 -4.40 -13.47 7.98
C MET A 69 -3.08 -12.90 7.45
N LEU A 70 -3.16 -12.19 6.32
CA LEU A 70 -2.03 -11.52 5.68
C LEU A 70 -2.45 -10.09 5.30
N VAL A 71 -1.71 -9.09 5.81
CA VAL A 71 -1.95 -7.68 5.44
C VAL A 71 -1.24 -7.40 4.10
N GLN A 72 -1.97 -7.54 3.00
CA GLN A 72 -1.49 -7.30 1.63
C GLN A 72 -2.59 -6.70 0.76
N GLY A 73 -2.21 -6.20 -0.42
CA GLY A 73 -3.17 -5.83 -1.47
C GLY A 73 -3.58 -7.00 -2.34
N ASN A 74 -4.52 -6.75 -3.26
CA ASN A 74 -5.07 -7.77 -4.16
C ASN A 74 -4.00 -8.43 -5.07
N TRP A 75 -2.86 -7.77 -5.31
CA TRP A 75 -1.74 -8.34 -6.09
C TRP A 75 -1.16 -9.63 -5.50
N ALA A 76 -1.38 -9.89 -4.20
CA ALA A 76 -0.93 -11.12 -3.56
C ALA A 76 -1.77 -12.36 -3.94
N LEU A 77 -3.02 -12.17 -4.37
CA LEU A 77 -3.96 -13.27 -4.64
C LEU A 77 -3.46 -14.21 -5.75
N ALA A 78 -2.84 -13.68 -6.80
CA ALA A 78 -2.28 -14.51 -7.86
C ALA A 78 -1.17 -15.45 -7.35
N ALA A 79 -0.29 -14.94 -6.48
CA ALA A 79 0.77 -15.75 -5.87
C ALA A 79 0.19 -16.78 -4.87
N LEU A 80 -0.82 -16.39 -4.09
CA LEU A 80 -1.49 -17.29 -3.16
C LEU A 80 -2.22 -18.43 -3.88
N ALA A 81 -2.94 -18.12 -4.95
CA ALA A 81 -3.62 -19.10 -5.80
C ALA A 81 -2.65 -20.06 -6.50
N GLU A 82 -1.46 -19.59 -6.90
CA GLU A 82 -0.41 -20.46 -7.44
C GLU A 82 0.15 -21.42 -6.37
N LYS A 83 0.39 -20.92 -5.16
CA LYS A 83 1.01 -21.68 -4.06
C LYS A 83 0.04 -22.68 -3.41
N ALA A 84 -1.24 -22.32 -3.27
CA ALA A 84 -2.29 -23.19 -2.73
C ALA A 84 -3.56 -23.11 -3.60
N PRO A 85 -3.61 -23.85 -4.72
CA PRO A 85 -4.69 -23.76 -5.71
C PRO A 85 -6.04 -24.30 -5.23
N ASP A 86 -6.04 -25.11 -4.17
CA ASP A 86 -7.26 -25.67 -3.57
C ASP A 86 -7.80 -24.81 -2.41
N ALA A 87 -7.11 -23.72 -2.05
CA ALA A 87 -7.53 -22.83 -0.97
C ALA A 87 -8.60 -21.83 -1.43
N GLU A 88 -9.52 -21.51 -0.53
CA GLU A 88 -10.48 -20.42 -0.73
C GLU A 88 -9.92 -19.16 -0.04
N TRP A 89 -9.74 -18.10 -0.82
CA TRP A 89 -9.24 -16.81 -0.34
C TRP A 89 -10.39 -15.83 -0.15
N GLY A 90 -10.25 -14.96 0.85
CA GLY A 90 -11.13 -13.81 1.07
C GLY A 90 -10.30 -12.59 1.42
N MET A 91 -10.87 -11.40 1.22
CA MET A 91 -10.22 -10.14 1.51
C MET A 91 -11.21 -9.17 2.14
N PHE A 92 -10.77 -8.50 3.20
CA PHE A 92 -11.57 -7.50 3.88
C PHE A 92 -10.70 -6.31 4.27
N ALA A 93 -11.30 -5.14 4.43
CA ALA A 93 -10.59 -3.96 4.87
C ALA A 93 -10.06 -4.14 6.30
N LEU A 94 -8.80 -3.77 6.54
CA LEU A 94 -8.23 -3.76 7.88
C LEU A 94 -9.01 -2.76 8.75
N PRO A 95 -9.74 -3.20 9.78
CA PRO A 95 -10.47 -2.29 10.65
C PRO A 95 -9.49 -1.44 11.47
N TYR A 96 -9.86 -0.19 11.73
CA TYR A 96 -9.04 0.73 12.54
C TYR A 96 -9.74 1.11 13.84
N ASP A 97 -11.00 1.56 13.79
CA ASP A 97 -11.79 1.92 14.96
C ASP A 97 -13.12 1.15 15.04
N ASN A 98 -13.72 1.11 16.24
CA ASN A 98 -15.00 0.48 16.47
C ASN A 98 -16.14 1.44 16.09
N GLY A 99 -16.48 1.50 14.79
CA GLY A 99 -17.73 2.08 14.30
C GLY A 99 -17.61 3.29 13.38
N GLY A 100 -16.40 3.64 12.92
CA GLY A 100 -16.19 4.58 11.84
C GLY A 100 -16.29 3.94 10.45
N GLU A 101 -16.39 4.80 9.43
CA GLU A 101 -16.20 4.38 8.05
C GLU A 101 -14.76 3.90 7.86
N VAL A 102 -14.59 2.70 7.29
CA VAL A 102 -13.27 2.13 7.01
C VAL A 102 -12.87 2.56 5.62
N TRP A 103 -11.90 3.47 5.55
CA TRP A 103 -11.25 3.86 4.30
C TRP A 103 -10.14 2.87 3.95
N VAL A 104 -10.01 2.57 2.65
CA VAL A 104 -9.04 1.60 2.13
C VAL A 104 -7.98 2.27 1.24
N PRO A 105 -6.76 1.72 1.16
CA PRO A 105 -5.77 2.21 0.21
C PRO A 105 -6.16 1.78 -1.21
N ALA A 106 -6.34 2.73 -2.12
CA ALA A 106 -6.60 2.46 -3.52
C ALA A 106 -5.90 3.50 -4.40
N ALA A 107 -5.04 3.03 -5.32
CA ALA A 107 -4.31 3.88 -6.25
C ALA A 107 -4.02 3.14 -7.56
N ILE A 108 -3.63 3.90 -8.58
CA ILE A 108 -3.03 3.32 -9.78
C ILE A 108 -1.68 2.72 -9.37
N GLY A 109 -1.53 1.40 -9.51
CA GLY A 109 -0.35 0.66 -9.05
C GLY A 109 0.90 0.83 -9.92
N GLY A 110 0.76 1.37 -11.13
CA GLY A 110 1.90 1.60 -12.02
C GLY A 110 1.54 2.43 -13.24
N LEU A 111 2.51 3.21 -13.71
CA LEU A 111 2.39 4.06 -14.90
C LEU A 111 3.61 3.81 -15.80
N MET A 112 3.37 3.79 -17.10
CA MET A 112 4.45 3.79 -18.10
C MET A 112 4.61 5.20 -18.66
N ALA A 113 5.86 5.66 -18.76
CA ALA A 113 6.20 6.95 -19.33
C ALA A 113 7.33 6.80 -20.35
N VAL A 114 7.28 7.62 -21.41
CA VAL A 114 8.38 7.76 -22.37
C VAL A 114 9.30 8.88 -21.91
N SER A 115 10.59 8.61 -21.84
CA SER A 115 11.58 9.66 -21.61
C SER A 115 11.55 10.68 -22.74
N ALA A 116 11.44 11.97 -22.40
CA ALA A 116 11.50 13.05 -23.38
C ALA A 116 12.84 13.10 -24.16
N ASN A 117 13.88 12.42 -23.65
CA ASN A 117 15.23 12.38 -24.22
C ASN A 117 15.54 11.06 -24.95
N THR A 118 14.55 10.21 -25.20
CA THR A 118 14.79 8.94 -25.91
C THR A 118 15.26 9.19 -27.34
N GLU A 119 16.23 8.39 -27.81
CA GLU A 119 16.64 8.36 -29.22
C GLU A 119 15.64 7.59 -30.11
N TYR A 120 14.68 6.88 -29.49
CA TYR A 120 13.72 5.98 -30.16
C TYR A 120 12.27 6.33 -29.75
N PRO A 121 11.77 7.54 -30.09
CA PRO A 121 10.45 7.97 -29.64
C PRO A 121 9.31 7.17 -30.27
N GLU A 122 9.43 6.79 -31.55
CA GLU A 122 8.39 6.04 -32.26
C GLU A 122 8.25 4.61 -31.70
N GLU A 123 9.37 3.92 -31.47
CA GLU A 123 9.38 2.57 -30.91
C GLU A 123 8.92 2.55 -29.46
N ALA A 124 9.31 3.54 -28.65
CA ALA A 124 8.86 3.66 -27.27
C ALA A 124 7.34 3.91 -27.19
N LEU A 125 6.80 4.77 -28.07
CA LEU A 125 5.35 4.99 -28.16
C LEU A 125 4.62 3.73 -28.64
N ALA A 126 5.13 3.05 -29.67
CA ALA A 126 4.53 1.79 -30.15
C ALA A 126 4.48 0.71 -29.04
N TYR A 127 5.49 0.66 -28.17
CA TYR A 127 5.49 -0.24 -27.01
C TYR A 127 4.41 0.13 -25.98
N ILE A 128 4.24 1.42 -25.67
CA ILE A 128 3.16 1.86 -24.78
C ILE A 128 1.79 1.62 -25.41
N GLU A 129 1.62 1.88 -26.71
CA GLU A 129 0.38 1.61 -27.45
C GLU A 129 0.00 0.13 -27.43
N PHE A 130 0.99 -0.76 -27.58
CA PHE A 130 0.78 -2.21 -27.44
C PHE A 130 0.21 -2.55 -26.06
N TRP A 131 0.83 -2.06 -24.98
CA TRP A 131 0.36 -2.27 -23.61
C TRP A 131 -0.99 -1.60 -23.32
N ALA A 132 -1.26 -0.46 -23.92
CA ALA A 132 -2.52 0.27 -23.77
C ALA A 132 -3.67 -0.36 -24.55
N SER A 133 -3.39 -1.29 -25.48
CA SER A 133 -4.44 -1.96 -26.25
C SER A 133 -5.36 -2.78 -25.33
N PRO A 134 -6.69 -2.78 -25.57
CA PRO A 134 -7.63 -3.50 -24.72
C PRO A 134 -7.31 -4.99 -24.55
N GLU A 135 -6.88 -5.66 -25.62
CA GLU A 135 -6.52 -7.08 -25.62
C GLU A 135 -5.36 -7.37 -24.66
N ILE A 136 -4.31 -6.54 -24.68
CA ILE A 136 -3.14 -6.74 -23.82
C ILE A 136 -3.46 -6.38 -22.37
N GLN A 137 -4.24 -5.33 -22.14
CA GLN A 137 -4.71 -5.00 -20.80
C GLN A 137 -5.59 -6.12 -20.22
N GLU A 138 -6.56 -6.65 -20.99
CA GLU A 138 -7.42 -7.75 -20.56
C GLU A 138 -6.61 -9.03 -20.25
N LEU A 139 -5.64 -9.38 -21.11
CA LEU A 139 -4.74 -10.50 -20.89
C LEU A 139 -3.93 -10.34 -19.60
N TYR A 140 -3.33 -9.16 -19.40
CA TYR A 140 -2.51 -8.87 -18.23
C TYR A 140 -3.35 -8.88 -16.94
N LEU A 141 -4.48 -8.19 -16.93
CA LEU A 141 -5.34 -8.05 -15.76
C LEU A 141 -5.98 -9.39 -15.37
N THR A 142 -6.34 -10.22 -16.34
CA THR A 142 -6.82 -11.59 -16.09
C THR A 142 -5.73 -12.46 -15.48
N ALA A 143 -4.51 -12.42 -16.03
CA ALA A 143 -3.39 -13.19 -15.51
C ALA A 143 -2.94 -12.74 -14.11
N LYS A 144 -3.07 -11.44 -13.81
CA LYS A 144 -2.69 -10.85 -12.52
C LYS A 144 -3.83 -10.75 -11.51
N LYS A 145 -5.06 -11.08 -11.90
CA LYS A 145 -6.27 -10.87 -11.08
C LYS A 145 -6.35 -9.44 -10.52
N ALA A 146 -5.97 -8.47 -11.35
CA ALA A 146 -5.79 -7.08 -10.97
C ALA A 146 -6.94 -6.19 -11.46
N PHE A 147 -7.19 -5.08 -10.75
CA PHE A 147 -8.21 -4.12 -11.13
C PHE A 147 -7.84 -3.35 -12.41
N PRO A 148 -8.79 -3.12 -13.31
CA PRO A 148 -8.57 -2.27 -14.47
C PRO A 148 -8.44 -0.81 -14.05
N ALA A 149 -7.43 -0.12 -14.58
CA ALA A 149 -7.31 1.34 -14.48
C ALA A 149 -8.02 2.08 -15.63
N SER A 150 -8.40 1.36 -16.69
CA SER A 150 -9.09 1.90 -17.87
C SER A 150 -10.55 1.48 -17.90
N ALA A 151 -11.43 2.39 -18.32
CA ALA A 151 -12.85 2.08 -18.50
C ALA A 151 -13.08 1.06 -19.63
N GLY A 152 -14.10 0.21 -19.48
CA GLY A 152 -14.54 -0.74 -20.51
C GLY A 152 -13.73 -2.03 -20.59
N ILE A 153 -12.85 -2.28 -19.62
CA ILE A 153 -12.13 -3.54 -19.46
C ILE A 153 -12.71 -4.25 -18.23
N GLU A 154 -13.23 -5.45 -18.42
CA GLU A 154 -13.89 -6.24 -17.38
C GLU A 154 -13.13 -7.57 -17.23
N PRO A 155 -11.97 -7.58 -16.55
CA PRO A 155 -11.21 -8.81 -16.37
C PRO A 155 -11.96 -9.78 -15.45
N ASP A 156 -11.67 -11.07 -15.58
CA ASP A 156 -12.10 -12.08 -14.61
C ASP A 156 -11.34 -11.90 -13.28
N LEU A 157 -11.92 -11.10 -12.40
CA LEU A 157 -11.38 -10.79 -11.08
C LEU A 157 -11.51 -11.99 -10.13
N ASP A 158 -10.55 -12.11 -9.22
CA ASP A 158 -10.68 -13.04 -8.10
C ASP A 158 -11.88 -12.62 -7.21
N PRO A 159 -12.78 -13.53 -6.82
CA PRO A 159 -13.89 -13.21 -5.91
C PRO A 159 -13.43 -12.45 -4.66
N ALA A 160 -12.28 -12.83 -4.08
CA ALA A 160 -11.70 -12.14 -2.92
C ALA A 160 -11.38 -10.67 -3.20
N SER A 161 -10.93 -10.33 -4.42
CA SER A 161 -10.71 -8.92 -4.80
C SER A 161 -12.03 -8.14 -4.80
N THR A 162 -13.13 -8.74 -5.25
CA THR A 162 -14.42 -8.05 -5.35
C THR A 162 -15.04 -7.73 -4.00
N GLU A 163 -14.64 -8.43 -2.94
CA GLU A 163 -15.06 -8.14 -1.55
C GLU A 163 -14.61 -6.75 -1.07
N MET A 164 -13.64 -6.13 -1.75
CA MET A 164 -13.20 -4.77 -1.43
C MET A 164 -14.09 -3.66 -1.99
N PHE A 165 -14.90 -3.93 -3.01
CA PHE A 165 -15.69 -2.88 -3.69
C PHE A 165 -16.59 -2.08 -2.74
N PRO A 166 -17.33 -2.69 -1.79
CA PRO A 166 -18.13 -1.92 -0.85
C PRO A 166 -17.30 -0.95 0.01
N TYR A 167 -16.06 -1.30 0.35
CA TYR A 167 -15.18 -0.42 1.11
C TYR A 167 -14.64 0.73 0.26
N MET A 168 -14.33 0.47 -1.02
CA MET A 168 -13.93 1.52 -1.96
C MET A 168 -15.05 2.53 -2.21
N GLU A 169 -16.32 2.11 -2.17
CA GLU A 169 -17.48 3.00 -2.26
C GLU A 169 -17.66 3.86 -0.99
N VAL A 170 -17.26 3.36 0.18
CA VAL A 170 -17.27 4.12 1.44
C VAL A 170 -16.19 5.20 1.43
N GLY A 171 -14.96 4.84 1.08
CA GLY A 171 -13.90 5.80 0.94
C GLY A 171 -12.53 5.16 0.70
N SER A 172 -11.69 5.87 -0.03
CA SER A 172 -10.34 5.44 -0.30
C SER A 172 -9.37 6.60 -0.35
N TYR A 173 -8.13 6.34 0.02
CA TYR A 173 -7.01 7.25 -0.20
C TYR A 173 -5.92 6.53 -1.00
N PRO A 174 -5.11 7.23 -1.81
CA PRO A 174 -3.92 6.63 -2.41
C PRO A 174 -2.96 6.04 -1.35
N PHE A 175 -1.90 5.36 -1.78
CA PHE A 175 -0.87 4.96 -0.81
C PHE A 175 -0.25 6.22 -0.20
N LEU A 176 -0.09 6.20 1.13
CA LEU A 176 0.31 7.33 1.98
C LEU A 176 1.48 8.14 1.42
N ASP A 177 2.44 7.45 0.81
CA ASP A 177 3.70 7.99 0.34
C ASP A 177 3.67 8.53 -1.08
N GLN A 178 2.58 8.35 -1.84
CA GLN A 178 2.52 8.74 -3.25
C GLN A 178 2.62 10.25 -3.47
N ASN A 179 2.21 11.04 -2.48
CA ASN A 179 2.27 12.50 -2.54
C ASN A 179 3.48 13.07 -1.79
N TRP A 180 4.35 12.23 -1.23
CA TRP A 180 5.45 12.72 -0.42
C TRP A 180 6.63 13.18 -1.28
N PRO A 181 7.44 14.13 -0.77
CA PRO A 181 8.73 14.44 -1.35
C PRO A 181 9.63 13.19 -1.41
N ALA A 182 10.53 13.17 -2.39
CA ALA A 182 11.50 12.08 -2.53
C ALA A 182 12.40 11.99 -1.29
N GLY A 183 12.62 10.77 -0.79
CA GLY A 183 13.48 10.50 0.37
C GLY A 183 12.71 10.18 1.66
N VAL A 184 11.57 10.84 1.90
CA VAL A 184 10.77 10.66 3.14
C VAL A 184 10.32 9.20 3.30
N GLN A 185 9.84 8.58 2.21
CA GLN A 185 9.45 7.17 2.21
C GLN A 185 10.60 6.24 2.62
N GLY A 186 11.83 6.55 2.19
CA GLY A 186 13.01 5.75 2.51
C GLY A 186 13.29 5.74 4.01
N ILE A 187 13.24 6.92 4.64
CA ILE A 187 13.38 7.08 6.10
C ILE A 187 12.28 6.30 6.83
N MET A 188 11.02 6.48 6.44
CA MET A 188 9.91 5.74 7.05
C MET A 188 10.12 4.21 7.00
N LEU A 189 10.57 3.66 5.88
CA LEU A 189 10.78 2.23 5.70
C LEU A 189 11.99 1.68 6.48
N GLU A 190 13.02 2.49 6.69
CA GLU A 190 14.16 2.15 7.55
C GLU A 190 13.75 2.20 9.02
N ASP A 191 13.19 3.33 9.43
CA ASP A 191 12.91 3.63 10.84
C ASP A 191 11.80 2.79 11.43
N ILE A 192 10.80 2.37 10.64
CA ILE A 192 9.79 1.42 11.12
C ILE A 192 10.44 0.12 11.60
N GLN A 193 11.48 -0.36 10.91
CA GLN A 193 12.21 -1.56 11.33
C GLN A 193 12.97 -1.31 12.62
N SER A 194 13.60 -0.14 12.75
CA SER A 194 14.31 0.30 13.96
C SER A 194 13.39 0.45 15.17
N VAL A 195 12.16 0.93 14.97
CA VAL A 195 11.12 0.98 16.01
C VAL A 195 10.77 -0.43 16.49
N PHE A 196 10.51 -1.36 15.57
CA PHE A 196 10.21 -2.75 15.91
C PHE A 196 11.40 -3.50 16.53
N ALA A 197 12.63 -3.09 16.20
CA ALA A 197 13.85 -3.59 16.85
C ALA A 197 14.08 -2.98 18.25
N GLY A 198 13.30 -1.95 18.63
CA GLY A 198 13.46 -1.21 19.88
C GLY A 198 14.70 -0.30 19.91
N GLU A 199 15.23 0.06 18.74
CA GLU A 199 16.43 0.88 18.59
C GLU A 199 16.12 2.38 18.66
N ILE A 200 14.96 2.79 18.16
CA ILE A 200 14.46 4.17 18.23
C ILE A 200 13.01 4.22 18.74
N SER A 201 12.58 5.39 19.22
CA SER A 201 11.18 5.62 19.59
C SER A 201 10.35 5.97 18.35
N ILE A 202 9.03 5.82 18.45
CA ILE A 202 8.08 6.32 17.45
C ILE A 202 8.27 7.83 17.24
N GLU A 203 8.43 8.60 18.33
CA GLU A 203 8.67 10.04 18.25
C GLU A 203 9.93 10.38 17.45
N GLN A 204 11.01 9.61 17.61
CA GLN A 204 12.25 9.79 16.84
C GLN A 204 12.02 9.49 15.35
N MET A 205 11.37 8.37 15.01
CA MET A 205 10.99 8.05 13.63
C MET A 205 10.19 9.19 12.98
N LEU A 206 9.19 9.73 13.69
CA LEU A 206 8.38 10.83 13.14
C LEU A 206 9.20 12.10 12.95
N GLN A 207 10.13 12.40 13.86
CA GLN A 207 11.04 13.53 13.72
C GLN A 207 11.98 13.35 12.53
N ASP A 208 12.53 12.15 12.32
CA ASP A 208 13.41 11.85 11.19
C ASP A 208 12.67 12.00 9.85
N MET A 209 11.39 11.61 9.81
CA MET A 209 10.51 11.84 8.67
C MET A 209 10.20 13.32 8.43
N ASP A 210 9.99 14.12 9.48
CA ASP A 210 9.80 15.57 9.39
C ASP A 210 11.07 16.27 8.86
N ASP A 211 12.24 15.90 9.37
CA ASP A 211 13.52 16.43 8.91
C ASP A 211 13.75 16.10 7.43
N ALA A 212 13.47 14.87 7.01
CA ALA A 212 13.55 14.46 5.60
C ALA A 212 12.56 15.22 4.70
N TRP A 213 11.38 15.57 5.22
CA TRP A 213 10.40 16.37 4.47
C TRP A 213 10.90 17.79 4.23
N VAL A 214 11.44 18.43 5.27
CA VAL A 214 12.04 19.77 5.18
C VAL A 214 13.19 19.75 4.17
N ASP A 215 14.16 18.84 4.31
CA ASP A 215 15.31 18.72 3.41
C ASP A 215 14.91 18.53 1.93
N ALA A 216 13.80 17.85 1.67
CA ALA A 216 13.33 17.57 0.32
C ALA A 216 12.46 18.68 -0.30
N THR A 217 12.04 19.67 0.49
CA THR A 217 11.15 20.77 0.04
C THR A 217 11.79 22.16 0.08
N GLU A 218 13.01 22.29 0.60
CA GLU A 218 13.88 23.47 0.43
C GLU A 218 14.48 23.60 -0.98
#